data_AF-A0A357BJK6-F1
#
_entry.id   AF-A0A357BJK6-F1
#
_cell.length_a   1.000
_cell.length_b   1.000
_cell.length_c   1.000
_cell.angle_alpha   90.00
_cell.angle_beta   90.00
_cell.angle_gamma   90.00
#
_symmetry.space_group_name_H-M   'P 1'
#
loop_
_entity.id
_entity.type
_entity.pdbx_description
1 polymer ?
#
loop_
_entity_poly.entity_id
_entity_poly.type
_entity_poly.pdbx_seq_one_letter_code
_entity_poly.pdbx_strand_id
1 'polypeptide(L)' 'MLDEESKKELLDLSKSAGLRESLRKLAFGSPALFMDNGEVDADKWIDFLTEFGAMMNHEPRPFKRIVARHMVL' A
#
# COMPACT_ATOMS: atom_id res chain seq x y z
N MET A 1 14.94 13.26 -8.19
CA MET A 1 16.02 12.78 -7.31
C MET A 1 15.65 13.21 -5.91
N LEU A 2 15.70 12.32 -4.90
CA LEU A 2 15.38 12.70 -3.52
C LEU A 2 16.48 13.61 -2.96
N ASP A 3 16.11 14.63 -2.19
CA ASP A 3 17.04 15.44 -1.41
C ASP A 3 17.66 14.62 -0.25
N GLU A 4 18.74 15.14 0.32
CA GLU A 4 19.51 14.43 1.36
C GLU A 4 18.75 14.28 2.67
N GLU A 5 17.81 15.19 2.96
CA GLU A 5 16.97 15.14 4.16
C GLU A 5 15.97 13.98 4.05
N SER A 6 15.25 13.90 2.92
CA SER A 6 14.32 12.81 2.61
C SER A 6 15.01 11.45 2.62
N LYS A 7 16.25 11.36 2.12
CA LYS A 7 17.04 10.11 2.18
C LYS A 7 17.35 9.70 3.61
N LYS A 8 17.71 10.66 4.46
CA LYS A 8 18.00 10.41 5.88
C LYS A 8 16.74 9.96 6.62
N GLU A 9 15.63 10.65 6.40
CA GLU A 9 14.33 10.27 6.96
C GLU A 9 13.93 8.84 6.59
N LEU A 10 14.06 8.47 5.30
CA LEU A 10 13.79 7.11 4.85
C LEU A 10 14.70 6.08 5.51
N LEU A 11 15.99 6.40 5.66
CA LEU A 11 16.95 5.52 6.33
C LEU A 11 16.59 5.31 7.80
N ASP A 12 16.17 6.36 8.50
CA ASP A 12 15.80 6.26 9.91
C ASP A 12 14.45 5.56 10.09
N LEU A 13 13.49 5.82 9.20
CA LEU A 13 12.21 5.11 9.15
C LEU A 13 12.42 3.60 8.93
N SER A 14 13.36 3.20 8.07
CA SER A 14 13.67 1.78 7.80
C SER A 14 14.14 1.00 9.04
N LYS A 15 14.68 1.70 10.04
CA LYS A 15 15.12 1.10 11.31
C LYS A 15 13.98 0.94 12.30
N SER A 16 12.82 1.54 12.06
CA SER A 16 11.65 1.47 12.96
C SER A 16 11.14 0.04 13.11
N ALA A 17 11.20 -0.48 14.35
CA ALA A 17 10.67 -1.80 14.69
C ALA A 17 9.14 -1.85 14.51
N GLY A 18 8.42 -0.76 14.82
CA GLY A 18 6.98 -0.67 14.64
C GLY A 18 6.57 -0.70 13.16
N LEU A 19 7.31 0.00 12.30
CA LEU A 19 7.09 -0.06 10.86
C LEU A 19 7.38 -1.47 10.32
N ARG A 20 8.50 -2.08 10.73
CA ARG A 20 8.86 -3.46 10.33
C ARG A 20 7.80 -4.47 10.74
N GLU A 21 7.28 -4.37 11.95
CA GLU A 21 6.25 -5.29 12.44
C GLU A 21 4.90 -5.07 11.73
N SER A 22 4.56 -3.82 11.41
CA SER A 22 3.36 -3.51 10.64
C SER A 22 3.45 -4.05 9.21
N LEU A 23 4.60 -3.88 8.55
CA LEU A 23 4.86 -4.44 7.22
C LEU A 23 4.88 -5.98 7.25
N ARG A 24 5.43 -6.57 8.30
CA ARG A 24 5.38 -8.02 8.51
C ARG A 24 3.93 -8.50 8.60
N LYS A 25 3.10 -7.83 9.41
CA LYS A 25 1.67 -8.16 9.51
C LYS A 25 0.92 -8.00 8.19
N LEU A 26 1.24 -6.99 7.39
CA LEU A 26 0.70 -6.84 6.03
C LEU A 26 1.14 -7.98 5.11
N ALA A 27 2.41 -8.42 5.20
CA ALA A 27 2.92 -9.51 4.40
C ALA A 27 2.32 -10.88 4.78
N PHE A 28 2.15 -11.14 6.09
CA PHE A 28 1.49 -12.34 6.60
C PHE A 28 -0.03 -12.31 6.42
N GLY A 29 -0.61 -11.10 6.41
CA GLY A 29 -2.01 -10.83 6.19
C GLY A 29 -2.38 -10.62 4.73
N SER A 30 -1.55 -11.08 3.78
CA SER A 30 -2.04 -11.43 2.46
C SER A 30 -2.51 -12.89 2.57
N PRO A 31 -3.73 -13.17 3.09
CA PRO A 31 -4.33 -14.49 2.88
C PRO A 31 -4.28 -14.70 1.38
N ALA A 32 -4.18 -15.94 0.92
CA ALA A 32 -4.18 -16.20 -0.51
C ALA A 32 -5.48 -15.62 -1.10
N LEU A 33 -5.42 -14.38 -1.61
CA LEU A 33 -6.58 -13.51 -1.88
C LEU A 33 -7.49 -14.10 -2.94
N PHE A 34 -6.91 -15.05 -3.68
CA PHE A 34 -7.48 -15.74 -4.82
C PHE A 34 -7.61 -17.23 -4.54
N MET A 35 -7.53 -17.68 -3.28
CA MET A 35 -7.77 -19.08 -2.92
C MET A 35 -9.04 -19.18 -2.09
N ASP A 36 -9.88 -20.14 -2.44
CA ASP A 36 -11.00 -20.59 -1.62
C ASP A 36 -10.91 -22.10 -1.44
N ASN A 37 -10.92 -22.59 -0.19
CA ASN A 37 -10.78 -24.00 0.13
C ASN A 37 -9.57 -24.74 -0.48
N GLY A 38 -8.50 -24.02 -0.80
CA GLY A 38 -7.27 -24.60 -1.40
C GLY A 38 -7.29 -24.67 -2.93
N GLU A 39 -8.34 -24.17 -3.58
CA GLU A 39 -8.42 -23.99 -5.02
C GLU A 39 -8.38 -22.51 -5.38
N VAL A 40 -7.89 -22.20 -6.59
CA VAL A 40 -7.86 -20.83 -7.08
C VAL A 40 -9.29 -20.39 -7.43
N ASP A 41 -9.74 -19.31 -6.81
CA ASP A 41 -11.00 -18.64 -7.07
C ASP A 41 -10.81 -17.66 -8.24
N ALA A 42 -11.23 -18.09 -9.43
CA ALA A 42 -11.10 -17.31 -10.65
C ALA A 42 -11.95 -16.03 -10.63
N ASP A 43 -13.08 -16.04 -9.91
CA ASP A 43 -13.98 -14.87 -9.83
C ASP A 43 -13.32 -13.77 -9.01
N LYS A 44 -12.73 -14.11 -7.84
CA LYS A 44 -11.94 -13.15 -7.05
C LYS A 44 -10.75 -12.59 -7.83
N TRP A 45 -10.15 -13.39 -8.70
CA TRP A 45 -9.06 -12.93 -9.56
C TRP A 45 -9.55 -11.92 -10.61
N ILE A 46 -10.68 -12.20 -11.27
CA ILE A 46 -11.28 -11.31 -12.27
C ILE A 46 -11.71 -9.99 -11.63
N ASP A 47 -12.33 -10.04 -10.45
CA ASP A 47 -12.74 -8.85 -9.70
C ASP A 47 -11.53 -7.98 -9.36
N PHE A 48 -10.45 -8.59 -8.83
CA PHE A 48 -9.22 -7.87 -8.56
C PHE A 48 -8.64 -7.20 -9.81
N LEU A 49 -8.53 -7.93 -10.93
CA LEU A 49 -8.00 -7.35 -12.16
C LEU A 49 -8.87 -6.20 -12.68
N THR A 50 -10.18 -6.29 -12.49
CA THR A 50 -11.14 -5.27 -12.92
C THR A 50 -11.04 -4.01 -12.06
N GLU A 51 -11.11 -4.16 -10.74
CA GLU A 51 -11.04 -3.05 -9.79
C GLU A 51 -9.66 -2.39 -9.78
N PHE A 52 -8.60 -3.21 -9.77
CA PHE A 52 -7.23 -2.71 -9.84
C PHE A 52 -6.97 -2.04 -11.19
N GLY A 53 -7.50 -2.58 -12.28
CA GLY A 53 -7.47 -1.95 -13.60
C GLY A 53 -8.15 -0.58 -13.59
N ALA A 54 -9.32 -0.46 -12.99
CA ALA A 54 -10.02 0.83 -12.83
C ALA A 54 -9.21 1.81 -11.98
N MET A 55 -8.56 1.34 -10.92
CA MET A 55 -7.67 2.13 -10.09
C MET A 55 -6.40 2.55 -10.83
N MET A 56 -5.78 1.70 -11.65
CA MET A 56 -4.54 2.07 -12.35
C MET A 56 -4.79 2.97 -13.57
N ASN A 57 -5.93 2.77 -14.25
CA ASN A 57 -6.29 3.51 -15.45
C ASN A 57 -7.09 4.79 -15.18
N HIS A 58 -7.37 5.13 -13.92
CA HIS A 58 -8.05 6.39 -13.61
C HIS A 58 -7.22 7.59 -14.09
N GLU A 59 -7.90 8.62 -14.56
CA GLU A 59 -7.25 9.88 -14.90
C GLU A 59 -6.55 10.44 -13.65
N PRO A 60 -5.23 10.68 -13.69
CA PRO A 60 -4.51 11.21 -12.55
C PRO A 60 -5.13 12.54 -12.11
N ARG A 61 -5.69 12.57 -10.91
CA ARG A 61 -6.23 13.82 -10.38
C ARG A 61 -5.09 14.82 -10.19
N PRO A 62 -5.26 16.09 -10.55
CA PRO A 62 -4.26 17.11 -10.26
C PRO A 62 -3.91 17.08 -8.78
N PHE A 63 -2.62 17.02 -8.48
CA PHE A 63 -2.15 16.98 -7.10
C PHE A 63 -2.71 18.16 -6.32
N LYS A 64 -3.53 17.86 -5.30
CA LYS A 64 -3.97 18.86 -4.32
C LYS A 64 -3.00 18.82 -3.17
N ARG A 65 -2.35 19.95 -2.89
CA ARG A 65 -1.48 20.11 -1.72
C ARG A 65 -2.24 19.68 -0.47
N ILE A 66 -1.73 18.68 0.23
CA ILE A 66 -2.24 18.27 1.53
C ILE A 66 -1.96 19.43 2.49
N VAL A 67 -3.01 20.20 2.82
CA VAL A 67 -2.93 21.21 3.87
C VAL A 67 -3.18 20.47 5.18
N ALA A 68 -2.18 20.46 6.06
CA ALA A 68 -2.29 19.82 7.36
C ALA A 68 -3.55 20.32 8.08
N ARG A 69 -4.57 19.46 8.18
CA ARG A 69 -5.65 19.60 9.17
C ARG A 69 -5.22 18.71 10.32
N HIS A 70 -5.02 19.32 11.48
CA HIS A 70 -4.50 18.73 12.72
C HIS A 70 -4.59 17.19 12.79
N MET A 71 -3.43 16.55 12.83
CA MET A 71 -3.30 15.17 13.30
C MET A 71 -3.13 15.27 14.83
N VAL A 72 -4.17 14.93 15.58
CA VAL A 72 -4.04 14.70 17.03
C VAL A 72 -3.59 13.25 17.18
N LEU A 73 -2.46 13.08 17.87
CA LEU A 73 -1.75 11.81 18.09
C LEU A 73 -2.64 10.72 18.69
#